data_AF-A0A8H9Z5F2-F1
#
_entry.id   AF-A0A8H9Z5F2-F1
#
_cell.length_a   1.000
_cell.length_b   1.000
_cell.length_c   1.000
_cell.angle_alpha   90.00
_cell.angle_beta   90.00
_cell.angle_gamma   90.00
#
_symmetry.space_group_name_H-M   'P 1'
#
loop_
_entity.id
_entity.type
_entity.pdbx_description
1 polymer ?
#
loop_
_entity_poly.entity_id
_entity_poly.type
_entity_poly.pdbx_seq_one_letter_code
_entity_poly.pdbx_strand_id
1 'polypeptide(L)'
;MDVKTVDVEAVFLDFRECLNTFDDWAESFWSFSALDIEQVFKVGDEVALVAPINRSLYPSTTTATCQANGTLTLVHMFQSTRFVPIGNTPVMLQRVDPNGGPLGEPVHKTIGPSGILEINECERNQQYRVSFYPNVSKDHVRALYASYQSVIDALEVRLRNEWKSTFEAQWKDYTDANPLDQRRMLEKAFLQGMGKALYSLWDNFTQLYDLLADIRANSEKWLQYVSQTELDELLKLGKDTLARGLLVVSDEPLMFIYLSAISSWIRMLPPQEMNEVMGEITGEVLITLLLVRVAGAMGVTVRLGTQVLGHIKSGRVRKWLEMLADQLVGPRLEQHVEAAKPLLLGGAGTPIKVIPDVPLKAGDQVVSNPVPMVRDKAQRTVLVRQEPVDDVPVGSKNPAGDATASADKTATNGCPVSMVTGEELLTLTDGALDGILPFEWTRLYRTSAVEVDCGLGFGWSHSLAHRLSVSGDSVVWTDHENRSTTLPLPSVSRPAITNSLAEAAIYLGSLPDELVLAQGSRFYHFRDGVLTAISDAYDNRLRIFRNYLGQIERLDNGVGRSLFLRYASGRIVAVDYQIERAVDDGPFVWVTEQNVVS
;
A
#
# COMPACT_ATOMS: atom_id res chain seq x y z
N MET A 1 -14.02 -11.01 19.37
CA MET A 1 -14.53 -12.40 19.46
C MET A 1 -15.44 -12.49 20.68
N ASP A 2 -16.61 -13.12 20.53
CA ASP A 2 -17.50 -13.46 21.65
C ASP A 2 -16.82 -14.54 22.52
N VAL A 3 -16.90 -14.38 23.84
CA VAL A 3 -16.21 -15.24 24.83
C VAL A 3 -16.90 -16.61 24.95
N LYS A 4 -18.12 -16.76 24.41
CA LYS A 4 -18.91 -17.99 24.58
C LYS A 4 -18.82 -18.98 23.42
N THR A 5 -18.46 -18.53 22.21
CA THR A 5 -18.42 -19.36 21.00
C THR A 5 -17.46 -18.76 19.96
N VAL A 6 -16.62 -19.58 19.32
CA VAL A 6 -15.95 -19.15 18.08
C VAL A 6 -16.99 -19.09 16.98
N ASP A 7 -17.08 -17.95 16.31
CA ASP A 7 -17.66 -17.90 14.99
C ASP A 7 -16.65 -18.47 13.97
N VAL A 8 -16.56 -19.80 13.92
CA VAL A 8 -15.57 -20.48 13.07
C VAL A 8 -15.87 -20.25 11.59
N GLU A 9 -17.15 -20.09 11.22
CA GLU A 9 -17.53 -19.77 9.85
C GLU A 9 -17.08 -18.37 9.46
N ALA A 10 -17.06 -17.39 10.38
CA ALA A 10 -16.40 -16.11 10.13
C ALA A 10 -14.88 -16.27 9.91
N VAL A 11 -14.19 -17.14 10.65
CA VAL A 11 -12.75 -17.40 10.42
C VAL A 11 -12.50 -18.02 9.03
N PHE A 12 -13.37 -18.95 8.59
CA PHE A 12 -13.27 -19.53 7.24
C PHE A 12 -13.62 -18.52 6.15
N LEU A 13 -14.62 -17.66 6.38
CA LEU A 13 -15.01 -16.60 5.46
C LEU A 13 -13.87 -15.60 5.28
N ASP A 14 -13.29 -15.12 6.39
CA ASP A 14 -12.13 -14.22 6.39
C ASP A 14 -10.94 -14.82 5.62
N PHE A 15 -10.68 -16.12 5.79
CA PHE A 15 -9.62 -16.82 5.07
C PHE A 15 -9.92 -16.93 3.57
N ARG A 16 -11.15 -17.34 3.21
CA ARG A 16 -11.57 -17.50 1.81
C ARG A 16 -11.49 -16.20 1.05
N GLU A 17 -11.79 -15.10 1.72
CA GLU A 17 -11.76 -13.75 1.17
C GLU A 17 -10.43 -13.05 1.41
N CYS A 18 -9.37 -13.73 1.88
CA CYS A 18 -8.10 -13.10 2.24
C CYS A 18 -7.46 -12.23 1.13
N LEU A 19 -7.71 -12.56 -0.15
CA LEU A 19 -7.27 -11.75 -1.29
C LEU A 19 -8.31 -10.70 -1.75
N ASN A 20 -9.61 -10.91 -1.50
CA ASN A 20 -10.69 -9.99 -1.87
C ASN A 20 -10.85 -8.86 -0.87
N THR A 21 -10.72 -9.18 0.41
CA THR A 21 -10.59 -8.19 1.45
C THR A 21 -9.19 -7.60 1.45
N PHE A 22 -8.20 -8.05 0.67
CA PHE A 22 -6.86 -7.47 0.74
C PHE A 22 -6.85 -5.96 0.62
N ASP A 23 -7.62 -5.34 -0.28
CA ASP A 23 -7.70 -3.87 -0.34
C ASP A 23 -8.36 -3.28 0.94
N ASP A 24 -9.48 -3.86 1.42
CA ASP A 24 -10.17 -3.42 2.65
C ASP A 24 -9.46 -3.84 3.96
N TRP A 25 -8.61 -4.86 3.95
CA TRP A 25 -7.88 -5.52 5.06
C TRP A 25 -6.48 -4.92 5.17
N ALA A 26 -5.89 -4.56 4.02
CA ALA A 26 -4.80 -3.59 3.87
C ALA A 26 -5.23 -2.17 4.23
N GLU A 27 -6.53 -1.85 4.31
CA GLU A 27 -7.01 -0.55 4.79
C GLU A 27 -7.50 -0.60 6.26
N SER A 28 -8.10 -1.71 6.72
CA SER A 28 -8.82 -1.74 8.02
C SER A 28 -8.08 -2.40 9.19
N PHE A 29 -7.03 -3.21 8.97
CA PHE A 29 -6.34 -3.89 10.08
C PHE A 29 -4.82 -3.68 10.08
N TRP A 30 -4.22 -3.43 8.92
CA TRP A 30 -2.79 -3.13 8.72
C TRP A 30 -2.66 -2.31 7.43
N SER A 31 -2.10 -1.10 7.42
CA SER A 31 -2.01 -0.32 6.17
C SER A 31 -1.02 -0.90 5.17
N PHE A 32 -1.51 -1.48 4.10
CA PHE A 32 -0.68 -1.77 2.94
C PHE A 32 -1.05 -0.85 1.78
N SER A 33 -0.01 -0.27 1.18
CA SER A 33 -0.06 -0.02 -0.25
C SER A 33 -0.24 -1.38 -0.93
N ALA A 34 -1.10 -1.43 -1.94
CA ALA A 34 -1.38 -2.61 -2.76
C ALA A 34 -0.12 -3.48 -2.94
N LEU A 35 -0.27 -4.80 -2.98
CA LEU A 35 0.75 -5.69 -3.54
C LEU A 35 1.35 -4.95 -4.74
N ASP A 36 2.65 -4.65 -4.69
CA ASP A 36 3.32 -3.97 -5.79
C ASP A 36 3.55 -5.06 -6.84
N ILE A 37 2.45 -5.61 -7.38
CA ILE A 37 2.43 -6.82 -8.22
C ILE A 37 3.24 -6.46 -9.47
N GLU A 38 4.43 -7.03 -9.55
CA GLU A 38 5.35 -6.72 -10.63
C GLU A 38 4.82 -7.25 -11.96
N GLN A 39 5.03 -6.46 -13.01
CA GLN A 39 4.70 -6.85 -14.37
C GLN A 39 5.99 -7.27 -15.06
N VAL A 40 5.94 -8.43 -15.72
CA VAL A 40 7.03 -8.95 -16.52
C VAL A 40 6.69 -8.75 -17.99
N PHE A 41 7.52 -7.99 -18.69
CA PHE A 41 7.45 -7.83 -20.14
C PHE A 41 8.65 -8.50 -20.81
N LYS A 42 8.39 -9.58 -21.57
CA LYS A 42 9.43 -10.34 -22.28
C LYS A 42 9.40 -10.00 -23.76
N VAL A 43 10.59 -9.88 -24.36
CA VAL A 43 10.79 -9.68 -25.79
C VAL A 43 11.83 -10.68 -26.31
N GLY A 44 11.37 -11.75 -26.98
CA GLY A 44 12.23 -12.84 -27.43
C GLY A 44 12.88 -13.57 -26.25
N ASP A 45 14.21 -13.53 -26.16
CA ASP A 45 15.00 -14.08 -25.05
C ASP A 45 15.40 -13.00 -24.02
N GLU A 46 15.17 -11.72 -24.31
CA GLU A 46 15.46 -10.60 -23.41
C GLU A 46 14.25 -10.30 -22.51
N VAL A 47 14.52 -9.99 -21.23
CA VAL A 47 13.49 -9.73 -20.21
C VAL A 47 13.63 -8.28 -19.74
N ALA A 48 12.55 -7.50 -19.80
CA ALA A 48 12.47 -6.18 -19.19
C ALA A 48 11.53 -6.23 -17.98
N LEU A 49 12.03 -5.81 -16.82
CA LEU A 49 11.21 -5.62 -15.61
C LEU A 49 10.48 -4.28 -15.70
N VAL A 50 9.19 -4.29 -15.40
CA VAL A 50 8.34 -3.11 -15.46
C VAL A 50 7.77 -2.85 -14.08
N ALA A 51 8.23 -1.79 -13.44
CA ALA A 51 7.67 -1.29 -12.17
C ALA A 51 6.54 -0.27 -12.44
N PRO A 52 5.73 0.07 -11.43
CA PRO A 52 4.57 -0.64 -10.91
C PRO A 52 3.25 -0.23 -11.60
N ILE A 53 2.11 -0.74 -11.10
CA ILE A 53 0.72 -0.69 -11.63
C ILE A 53 0.18 0.72 -11.95
N ASN A 54 0.85 1.78 -11.49
CA ASN A 54 0.45 3.15 -11.81
C ASN A 54 0.64 3.44 -13.29
N ARG A 55 -0.35 4.09 -13.89
CA ARG A 55 -0.34 4.56 -15.27
C ARG A 55 0.92 5.38 -15.52
N SER A 56 1.96 4.74 -16.05
CA SER A 56 3.22 5.42 -16.30
C SER A 56 2.97 6.48 -17.35
N LEU A 57 3.21 7.75 -17.00
CA LEU A 57 3.24 8.87 -17.95
C LEU A 57 4.33 8.67 -19.03
N TYR A 58 5.26 7.73 -18.82
CA TYR A 58 6.39 7.46 -19.69
C TYR A 58 6.36 6.02 -20.24
N PRO A 59 6.64 5.79 -21.54
CA PRO A 59 6.73 4.45 -22.09
C PRO A 59 7.92 3.71 -21.48
N SER A 60 7.70 2.48 -21.01
CA SER A 60 8.79 1.56 -20.71
C SER A 60 9.34 1.03 -22.03
N THR A 61 10.67 1.09 -22.21
CA THR A 61 11.30 0.73 -23.49
C THR A 61 12.39 -0.31 -23.30
N THR A 62 12.38 -1.34 -24.13
CA THR A 62 13.43 -2.35 -24.22
C THR A 62 13.86 -2.52 -25.68
N THR A 63 15.08 -2.99 -25.92
CA THR A 63 15.57 -3.31 -27.26
C THR A 63 15.59 -4.82 -27.43
N ALA A 64 15.29 -5.33 -28.62
CA ALA A 64 15.45 -6.75 -28.91
C ALA A 64 15.77 -6.98 -30.38
N THR A 65 16.44 -8.10 -30.65
CA THR A 65 16.80 -8.50 -32.02
C THR A 65 15.80 -9.52 -32.54
N CYS A 66 15.25 -9.29 -33.74
CA CYS A 66 14.40 -10.26 -34.42
C CYS A 66 15.20 -11.50 -34.81
N GLN A 67 14.68 -12.69 -34.51
CA GLN A 67 15.36 -13.96 -34.73
C GLN A 67 15.55 -14.26 -36.22
N ALA A 68 16.46 -15.19 -36.55
CA ALA A 68 16.80 -15.56 -37.93
C ALA A 68 15.62 -16.15 -38.73
N ASN A 69 14.60 -16.66 -38.04
CA ASN A 69 13.34 -17.14 -38.65
C ASN A 69 12.37 -15.99 -39.00
N GLY A 70 12.67 -14.74 -38.64
CA GLY A 70 11.81 -13.58 -38.88
C GLY A 70 10.69 -13.42 -37.85
N THR A 71 10.81 -14.03 -36.67
CA THR A 71 9.81 -13.93 -35.60
C THR A 71 10.33 -13.20 -34.37
N LEU A 72 9.43 -12.44 -33.71
CA LEU A 72 9.66 -11.81 -32.42
C LEU A 72 8.46 -12.04 -31.51
N THR A 73 8.67 -12.65 -30.35
CA THR A 73 7.60 -12.94 -29.38
C THR A 73 7.60 -11.91 -28.25
N LEU A 74 6.46 -11.27 -28.03
CA LEU A 74 6.21 -10.37 -26.91
C LEU A 74 5.32 -11.06 -25.90
N VAL A 75 5.65 -10.98 -24.62
CA VAL A 75 4.85 -11.57 -23.55
C VAL A 75 4.68 -10.56 -22.40
N HIS A 76 3.45 -10.37 -21.95
CA HIS A 76 3.10 -9.51 -20.82
C HIS A 76 2.31 -10.32 -19.78
N MET A 77 2.83 -10.39 -18.57
CA MET A 77 2.28 -11.20 -17.47
C MET A 77 2.61 -10.59 -16.10
N PHE A 78 1.91 -11.02 -15.06
CA PHE A 78 2.32 -10.74 -13.68
C PHE A 78 3.50 -11.64 -13.27
N GLN A 79 4.34 -11.15 -12.35
CA GLN A 79 5.33 -11.97 -11.66
C GLN A 79 4.62 -12.84 -10.62
N SER A 80 4.39 -14.10 -10.96
CA SER A 80 3.91 -15.10 -10.01
C SER A 80 4.51 -16.47 -10.31
N THR A 81 4.25 -17.46 -9.45
CA THR A 81 4.61 -18.85 -9.69
C THR A 81 3.96 -19.44 -10.95
N ARG A 82 2.95 -18.75 -11.52
CA ARG A 82 2.20 -19.17 -12.69
C ARG A 82 2.16 -18.10 -13.76
N PHE A 83 1.90 -18.54 -14.99
CA PHE A 83 1.64 -17.60 -16.06
C PHE A 83 0.25 -16.97 -15.88
N VAL A 84 0.20 -15.70 -15.47
CA VAL A 84 -1.03 -14.91 -15.42
C VAL A 84 -0.90 -13.77 -16.44
N PRO A 85 -1.57 -13.87 -17.60
CA PRO A 85 -1.37 -12.91 -18.67
C PRO A 85 -1.99 -11.55 -18.36
N ILE A 86 -1.33 -10.49 -18.84
CA ILE A 86 -1.89 -9.14 -18.88
C ILE A 86 -2.17 -8.80 -20.34
N GLY A 87 -3.45 -8.76 -20.68
CA GLY A 87 -3.91 -8.56 -22.04
C GLY A 87 -4.10 -7.10 -22.44
N ASN A 88 -4.54 -6.90 -23.68
CA ASN A 88 -4.91 -5.59 -24.24
C ASN A 88 -3.84 -4.51 -24.10
N THR A 89 -2.57 -4.91 -24.17
CA THR A 89 -1.43 -4.02 -23.95
C THR A 89 -0.96 -3.44 -25.28
N PRO A 90 -1.05 -2.12 -25.48
CA PRO A 90 -0.55 -1.48 -26.69
C PRO A 90 0.98 -1.48 -26.68
N VAL A 91 1.57 -1.90 -27.82
CA VAL A 91 3.01 -1.97 -28.01
C VAL A 91 3.40 -1.27 -29.32
N MET A 92 4.53 -0.59 -29.29
CA MET A 92 5.11 0.13 -30.42
C MET A 92 6.50 -0.42 -30.70
N LEU A 93 6.75 -0.79 -31.96
CA LEU A 93 8.04 -1.28 -32.43
C LEU A 93 8.66 -0.27 -33.39
N GLN A 94 9.92 0.07 -33.17
CA GLN A 94 10.69 0.95 -34.05
C GLN A 94 12.02 0.30 -34.41
N ARG A 95 12.37 0.32 -35.70
CA ARG A 95 13.66 -0.19 -36.16
C ARG A 95 14.80 0.67 -35.62
N VAL A 96 15.86 0.04 -35.10
CA VAL A 96 17.09 0.71 -34.67
C VAL A 96 18.10 0.65 -35.82
N ASP A 97 18.65 1.79 -36.22
CA ASP A 97 19.68 1.84 -37.27
C ASP A 97 21.02 1.28 -36.74
N PRO A 98 21.63 0.27 -37.40
CA PRO A 98 22.88 -0.35 -36.95
C PRO A 98 24.09 0.61 -36.88
N ASN A 99 24.04 1.74 -37.60
CA ASN A 99 25.11 2.73 -37.68
C ASN A 99 24.81 4.00 -36.85
N GLY A 100 23.78 3.99 -36.01
CA GLY A 100 23.42 5.11 -35.12
C GLY A 100 22.55 6.21 -35.76
N GLY A 101 21.82 5.88 -36.82
CA GLY A 101 20.82 6.76 -37.46
C GLY A 101 19.48 6.89 -36.70
N PRO A 102 18.52 7.70 -37.23
CA PRO A 102 17.21 7.90 -36.62
C PRO A 102 16.40 6.59 -36.56
N LEU A 103 15.51 6.48 -35.57
CA LEU A 103 14.59 5.34 -35.46
C LEU A 103 13.66 5.27 -36.67
N GLY A 104 13.37 4.04 -37.13
CA GLY A 104 12.43 3.81 -38.22
C GLY A 104 10.97 4.12 -37.84
N GLU A 105 10.10 4.11 -38.86
CA GLU A 105 8.66 4.34 -38.72
C GLU A 105 8.03 3.42 -37.65
N PRO A 106 7.17 3.97 -36.75
CA PRO A 106 6.60 3.21 -35.65
C PRO A 106 5.50 2.25 -36.09
N VAL A 107 5.70 0.96 -35.81
CA VAL A 107 4.70 -0.09 -36.02
C VAL A 107 3.94 -0.33 -34.73
N HIS A 108 2.64 -0.07 -34.75
CA HIS A 108 1.76 -0.28 -33.60
C HIS A 108 1.12 -1.67 -33.67
N LYS A 109 1.20 -2.43 -32.57
CA LYS A 109 0.50 -3.70 -32.39
C LYS A 109 -0.12 -3.72 -30.99
N THR A 110 -0.99 -4.69 -30.73
CA THR A 110 -1.62 -4.87 -29.41
C THR A 110 -1.47 -6.31 -28.98
N ILE A 111 -1.01 -6.53 -27.75
CA ILE A 111 -1.00 -7.86 -27.13
C ILE A 111 -2.45 -8.20 -26.78
N GLY A 112 -2.93 -9.34 -27.28
CA GLY A 112 -4.30 -9.79 -27.05
C GLY A 112 -4.54 -10.27 -25.61
N PRO A 113 -5.75 -10.77 -25.31
CA PRO A 113 -6.13 -11.24 -23.96
C PRO A 113 -5.22 -12.36 -23.39
N SER A 114 -4.53 -13.10 -24.26
CA SER A 114 -3.57 -14.15 -23.87
C SER A 114 -2.28 -13.62 -23.25
N GLY A 115 -2.04 -12.30 -23.26
CA GLY A 115 -0.77 -11.71 -22.83
C GLY A 115 0.41 -12.06 -23.74
N ILE A 116 0.17 -12.66 -24.91
CA ILE A 116 1.22 -13.09 -25.85
C ILE A 116 0.92 -12.50 -27.24
N LEU A 117 1.96 -12.01 -27.90
CA LEU A 117 1.92 -11.57 -29.29
C LEU A 117 3.14 -12.09 -30.05
N GLU A 118 2.90 -12.87 -31.11
CA GLU A 118 3.93 -13.28 -32.05
C GLU A 118 3.93 -12.36 -33.28
N ILE A 119 5.09 -11.75 -33.55
CA ILE A 119 5.30 -10.86 -34.69
C ILE A 119 6.07 -11.66 -35.74
N ASN A 120 5.41 -12.00 -36.84
CA ASN A 120 5.97 -12.82 -37.93
C ASN A 120 6.55 -11.98 -39.08
N GLU A 121 6.49 -10.66 -38.96
CA GLU A 121 6.79 -9.69 -40.02
C GLU A 121 8.05 -8.87 -39.71
N CYS A 122 8.94 -9.36 -38.82
CA CYS A 122 10.15 -8.63 -38.46
C CYS A 122 11.33 -9.00 -39.38
N GLU A 123 12.18 -8.00 -39.67
CA GLU A 123 13.36 -8.22 -40.49
C GLU A 123 14.40 -9.06 -39.74
N ARG A 124 14.93 -10.09 -40.39
CA ARG A 124 15.87 -11.03 -39.77
C ARG A 124 17.13 -10.33 -39.29
N ASN A 125 17.56 -10.62 -38.06
CA ASN A 125 18.75 -10.05 -37.41
C ASN A 125 18.72 -8.52 -37.26
N GLN A 126 17.55 -7.90 -37.38
CA GLN A 126 17.37 -6.47 -37.18
C GLN A 126 16.99 -6.17 -35.72
N GLN A 127 17.62 -5.15 -35.13
CA GLN A 127 17.26 -4.65 -33.81
C GLN A 127 16.03 -3.73 -33.88
N TYR A 128 15.13 -3.92 -32.92
CA TYR A 128 13.94 -3.11 -32.72
C TYR A 128 13.93 -2.57 -31.29
N ARG A 129 13.52 -1.30 -31.14
CA ARG A 129 13.11 -0.71 -29.88
C ARG A 129 11.62 -1.00 -29.69
N VAL A 130 11.29 -1.70 -28.62
CA VAL A 130 9.93 -2.03 -28.20
C VAL A 130 9.54 -1.13 -27.04
N SER A 131 8.55 -0.29 -27.25
CA SER A 131 7.96 0.61 -26.26
C SER A 131 6.56 0.13 -25.92
N PHE A 132 6.19 0.11 -24.65
CA PHE A 132 4.85 -0.31 -24.24
C PHE A 132 4.30 0.59 -23.13
N TYR A 133 2.97 0.68 -23.09
CA TYR A 133 2.23 1.48 -22.12
C TYR A 133 1.34 0.52 -21.31
N PRO A 134 1.81 0.05 -20.14
CA PRO A 134 1.03 -0.86 -19.32
C PRO A 134 -0.23 -0.15 -18.82
N ASN A 135 -1.39 -0.77 -19.02
CA ASN A 135 -2.66 -0.33 -18.46
C ASN A 135 -3.34 -1.53 -17.79
N VAL A 136 -2.96 -1.80 -16.53
CA VAL A 136 -3.52 -2.90 -15.75
C VAL A 136 -4.90 -2.47 -15.23
N SER A 137 -5.95 -3.17 -15.64
CA SER A 137 -7.30 -2.95 -15.14
C SER A 137 -7.56 -3.74 -13.85
N LYS A 138 -8.61 -3.36 -13.11
CA LYS A 138 -9.11 -4.15 -11.97
C LYS A 138 -9.47 -5.59 -12.37
N ASP A 139 -9.87 -5.81 -13.62
CA ASP A 139 -10.18 -7.16 -14.11
C ASP A 139 -8.93 -8.04 -14.27
N HIS A 140 -7.78 -7.45 -14.63
CA HIS A 140 -6.50 -8.18 -14.65
C HIS A 140 -6.08 -8.61 -13.23
N VAL A 141 -6.26 -7.75 -12.22
CA VAL A 141 -5.99 -8.10 -10.81
C VAL A 141 -6.96 -9.18 -10.31
N ARG A 142 -8.25 -9.08 -10.66
CA ARG A 142 -9.24 -10.13 -10.32
C ARG A 142 -8.86 -11.48 -10.96
N ALA A 143 -8.35 -11.47 -12.19
CA ALA A 143 -7.88 -12.69 -12.85
C ALA A 143 -6.66 -13.32 -12.16
N LEU A 144 -5.74 -12.49 -11.64
CA LEU A 144 -4.64 -12.96 -10.80
C LEU A 144 -5.15 -13.62 -9.52
N TYR A 145 -6.08 -12.99 -8.78
CA TYR A 145 -6.63 -13.57 -7.55
C TYR A 145 -7.40 -14.87 -7.82
N ALA A 146 -8.20 -14.90 -8.88
CA ALA A 146 -8.89 -16.12 -9.33
C ALA A 146 -7.92 -17.27 -9.61
N SER A 147 -6.67 -16.97 -10.04
CA SER A 147 -5.65 -17.99 -10.28
C SER A 147 -5.20 -18.73 -9.01
N TYR A 148 -5.34 -18.12 -7.83
CA TYR A 148 -4.99 -18.71 -6.52
C TYR A 148 -6.16 -19.42 -5.83
N GLN A 149 -7.38 -19.31 -6.35
CA GLN A 149 -8.58 -19.80 -5.68
C GLN A 149 -8.49 -21.29 -5.29
N SER A 150 -7.96 -22.16 -6.16
CA SER A 150 -7.87 -23.58 -5.80
C SER A 150 -6.83 -23.89 -4.70
N VAL A 151 -5.84 -23.02 -4.47
CA VAL A 151 -4.96 -23.15 -3.29
C VAL A 151 -5.69 -22.70 -2.04
N ILE A 152 -6.45 -21.60 -2.12
CA ILE A 152 -7.29 -21.12 -1.02
C ILE A 152 -8.31 -22.20 -0.64
N ASP A 153 -9.04 -22.75 -1.61
CA ASP A 153 -10.04 -23.81 -1.38
C ASP A 153 -9.40 -25.06 -0.74
N ALA A 154 -8.23 -25.48 -1.21
CA ALA A 154 -7.52 -26.64 -0.67
C ALA A 154 -7.06 -26.42 0.79
N LEU A 155 -6.63 -25.21 1.12
CA LEU A 155 -6.26 -24.82 2.48
C LEU A 155 -7.50 -24.68 3.38
N GLU A 156 -8.61 -24.12 2.87
CA GLU A 156 -9.87 -24.00 3.61
C GLU A 156 -10.40 -25.39 3.99
N VAL A 157 -10.39 -26.34 3.05
CA VAL A 157 -10.78 -27.74 3.32
C VAL A 157 -9.95 -28.34 4.46
N ARG A 158 -8.64 -28.04 4.52
CA ARG A 158 -7.76 -28.50 5.60
C ARG A 158 -8.09 -27.85 6.93
N LEU A 159 -8.25 -26.52 6.96
CA LEU A 159 -8.66 -25.79 8.16
C LEU A 159 -10.00 -26.33 8.71
N ARG A 160 -10.97 -26.60 7.82
CA ARG A 160 -12.26 -27.21 8.17
C ARG A 160 -12.13 -28.63 8.70
N ASN A 161 -11.23 -29.44 8.13
CA ASN A 161 -10.98 -30.78 8.62
C ASN A 161 -10.36 -30.75 10.02
N GLU A 162 -9.38 -29.88 10.28
CA GLU A 162 -8.78 -29.72 11.60
C GLU A 162 -9.76 -29.22 12.65
N TRP A 163 -10.64 -28.30 12.27
CA TRP A 163 -11.72 -27.89 13.16
C TRP A 163 -12.56 -29.08 13.61
N LYS A 164 -13.04 -29.89 12.66
CA LYS A 164 -13.89 -31.05 12.94
C LYS A 164 -13.17 -32.17 13.68
N SER A 165 -11.90 -32.42 13.39
CA SER A 165 -11.16 -33.52 13.98
C SER A 165 -10.58 -33.21 15.35
N THR A 166 -10.17 -31.95 15.56
CA THR A 166 -9.29 -31.58 16.68
C THR A 166 -9.91 -30.49 17.55
N PHE A 167 -10.31 -29.36 16.97
CA PHE A 167 -10.66 -28.18 17.76
C PHE A 167 -12.09 -28.21 18.31
N GLU A 168 -13.07 -28.76 17.58
CA GLU A 168 -14.47 -28.77 18.01
C GLU A 168 -14.65 -29.48 19.37
N ALA A 169 -13.91 -30.58 19.60
CA ALA A 169 -13.94 -31.30 20.87
C ALA A 169 -13.30 -30.49 22.01
N GLN A 170 -12.17 -29.83 21.75
CA GLN A 170 -11.47 -29.00 22.75
C GLN A 170 -12.29 -27.77 23.15
N TRP A 171 -13.03 -27.19 22.21
CA TRP A 171 -13.94 -26.09 22.50
C TRP A 171 -15.08 -26.51 23.42
N LYS A 172 -15.60 -27.74 23.30
CA LYS A 172 -16.61 -28.29 24.23
C LYS A 172 -16.06 -28.40 25.65
N ASP A 173 -14.84 -28.95 25.78
CA ASP A 173 -14.16 -29.06 27.08
C ASP A 173 -13.90 -27.68 27.73
N TYR A 174 -13.58 -26.65 26.91
CA TYR A 174 -13.38 -25.27 27.37
C TYR A 174 -14.69 -24.58 27.80
N THR A 175 -15.78 -24.76 27.04
CA THR A 175 -17.07 -24.14 27.35
C THR A 175 -17.73 -24.73 28.60
N ASP A 176 -17.41 -25.98 28.94
CA ASP A 176 -17.92 -26.66 30.14
C ASP A 176 -17.16 -26.27 31.43
N ALA A 177 -16.08 -25.47 31.33
CA ALA A 177 -15.28 -24.98 32.46
C ALA A 177 -15.92 -23.78 33.21
N ASN A 178 -15.55 -23.58 34.48
CA ASN A 178 -16.18 -22.64 35.40
C ASN A 178 -16.02 -21.15 34.93
N PRO A 179 -17.08 -20.31 34.91
CA PRO A 179 -17.06 -18.96 34.31
C PRO A 179 -16.07 -17.94 34.92
N LEU A 180 -15.61 -18.20 36.15
CA LEU A 180 -14.65 -17.33 36.85
C LEU A 180 -13.20 -17.52 36.36
N ASP A 181 -12.86 -18.70 35.84
CA ASP A 181 -11.55 -18.98 35.26
C ASP A 181 -11.43 -18.41 33.84
N GLN A 182 -12.54 -18.43 33.08
CA GLN A 182 -12.63 -17.86 31.73
C GLN A 182 -12.37 -16.34 31.69
N ARG A 183 -12.80 -15.58 32.71
CA ARG A 183 -12.59 -14.12 32.77
C ARG A 183 -11.18 -13.71 33.19
N ARG A 184 -10.52 -14.47 34.06
CA ARG A 184 -9.17 -14.14 34.55
C ARG A 184 -8.09 -14.32 33.49
N MET A 185 -8.34 -15.15 32.48
CA MET A 185 -7.41 -15.40 31.37
C MET A 185 -7.46 -14.34 30.25
N LEU A 186 -8.32 -13.33 30.36
CA LEU A 186 -8.65 -12.39 29.27
C LEU A 186 -8.09 -10.97 29.44
N GLU A 187 -7.40 -10.65 30.53
CA GLU A 187 -6.87 -9.30 30.75
C GLU A 187 -5.39 -9.15 30.34
N LYS A 188 -5.23 -8.45 29.21
CA LYS A 188 -4.08 -7.67 28.69
C LYS A 188 -3.22 -8.32 27.59
N ALA A 189 -3.12 -7.54 26.50
CA ALA A 189 -2.10 -7.59 25.45
C ALA A 189 -2.08 -8.86 24.58
N PHE A 190 -3.03 -8.99 23.66
CA PHE A 190 -3.17 -10.26 22.94
C PHE A 190 -3.04 -10.20 21.40
N LEU A 191 -3.60 -9.18 20.74
CA LEU A 191 -3.48 -9.04 19.28
C LEU A 191 -2.17 -8.38 18.80
N GLN A 192 -1.45 -7.68 19.69
CA GLN A 192 -0.26 -6.91 19.33
C GLN A 192 0.98 -7.77 19.06
N GLY A 193 1.15 -8.91 19.74
CA GLY A 193 2.34 -9.77 19.64
C GLY A 193 2.45 -10.50 18.30
N MET A 194 1.36 -11.14 17.87
CA MET A 194 1.25 -11.79 16.55
C MET A 194 1.42 -10.80 15.41
N GLY A 195 0.72 -9.68 15.50
CA GLY A 195 0.80 -8.62 14.50
C GLY A 195 2.22 -8.13 14.32
N LYS A 196 2.95 -7.91 15.42
CA LYS A 196 4.38 -7.56 15.38
C LYS A 196 5.26 -8.67 14.82
N ALA A 197 4.98 -9.94 15.14
CA ALA A 197 5.74 -11.07 14.60
C ALA A 197 5.53 -11.23 13.09
N LEU A 198 4.28 -11.21 12.63
CA LEU A 198 3.89 -11.23 11.20
C LEU A 198 4.46 -10.02 10.46
N TYR A 199 4.39 -8.84 11.08
CA TYR A 199 4.97 -7.62 10.53
C TYR A 199 6.49 -7.76 10.36
N SER A 200 7.18 -8.17 11.41
CA SER A 200 8.63 -8.38 11.39
C SER A 200 9.06 -9.44 10.38
N LEU A 201 8.20 -10.38 10.00
CA LEU A 201 8.52 -11.40 9.00
C LEU A 201 8.39 -10.89 7.60
N TRP A 202 7.30 -10.17 7.33
CA TRP A 202 7.08 -9.61 6.02
C TRP A 202 8.09 -8.49 5.72
N ASP A 203 8.49 -7.70 6.71
CA ASP A 203 9.57 -6.71 6.57
C ASP A 203 10.94 -7.37 6.34
N ASN A 204 11.14 -8.59 6.83
CA ASN A 204 12.37 -9.35 6.62
C ASN A 204 12.22 -10.43 5.53
N PHE A 205 11.20 -10.34 4.69
CA PHE A 205 10.89 -11.38 3.71
C PHE A 205 11.99 -11.53 2.65
N THR A 206 12.73 -10.46 2.34
CA THR A 206 13.94 -10.51 1.50
C THR A 206 15.01 -11.44 2.06
N GLN A 207 15.09 -11.60 3.38
CA GLN A 207 16.04 -12.53 4.00
C GLN A 207 15.71 -13.99 3.63
N LEU A 208 14.43 -14.37 3.49
CA LEU A 208 14.04 -15.71 3.03
C LEU A 208 14.52 -15.98 1.60
N TYR A 209 14.38 -14.98 0.73
CA TYR A 209 14.87 -15.06 -0.65
C TYR A 209 16.40 -15.20 -0.67
N ASP A 210 17.13 -14.36 0.06
CA ASP A 210 18.59 -14.39 0.13
C ASP A 210 19.12 -15.72 0.67
N LEU A 211 18.44 -16.30 1.68
CA LEU A 211 18.77 -17.60 2.24
C LEU A 211 18.69 -18.72 1.19
N LEU A 212 17.68 -18.70 0.32
CA LEU A 212 17.49 -19.70 -0.74
C LEU A 212 18.36 -19.43 -1.97
N ALA A 213 18.61 -18.15 -2.30
CA ALA A 213 19.34 -17.76 -3.51
C ALA A 213 20.78 -18.31 -3.52
N ASP A 214 21.39 -18.40 -2.34
CA ASP A 214 22.67 -19.09 -2.14
C ASP A 214 22.68 -19.91 -0.85
N ILE A 215 22.14 -21.13 -0.92
CA ILE A 215 22.11 -22.08 0.21
C ILE A 215 23.53 -22.38 0.72
N ARG A 216 24.53 -22.41 -0.18
CA ARG A 216 25.91 -22.75 0.19
C ARG A 216 26.57 -21.61 0.98
N ALA A 217 26.43 -20.37 0.53
CA ALA A 217 26.96 -19.22 1.26
C ALA A 217 26.23 -18.99 2.59
N ASN A 218 24.94 -19.38 2.67
CA ASN A 218 24.12 -19.22 3.86
C ASN A 218 24.02 -20.48 4.73
N SER A 219 24.89 -21.48 4.54
CA SER A 219 24.78 -22.78 5.23
C SER A 219 24.75 -22.67 6.76
N GLU A 220 25.52 -21.73 7.32
CA GLU A 220 25.54 -21.47 8.77
C GLU A 220 24.21 -20.90 9.28
N LYS A 221 23.55 -20.04 8.50
CA LYS A 221 22.22 -19.51 8.82
C LYS A 221 21.15 -20.60 8.67
N TRP A 222 21.25 -21.45 7.66
CA TRP A 222 20.32 -22.58 7.49
C TRP A 222 20.31 -23.53 8.69
N LEU A 223 21.46 -23.77 9.31
CA LEU A 223 21.55 -24.60 10.52
C LEU A 223 20.84 -24.01 11.75
N GLN A 224 20.40 -22.73 11.70
CA GLN A 224 19.53 -22.15 12.72
C GLN A 224 18.06 -22.60 12.55
N TYR A 225 17.68 -23.04 11.36
CA TYR A 225 16.30 -23.42 11.03
C TYR A 225 16.13 -24.93 10.79
N VAL A 226 17.13 -25.59 10.21
CA VAL A 226 17.06 -27.00 9.80
C VAL A 226 18.22 -27.83 10.38
N SER A 227 18.06 -29.15 10.37
CA SER A 227 19.12 -30.09 10.73
C SER A 227 20.22 -30.18 9.68
N GLN A 228 21.40 -30.65 10.09
CA GLN A 228 22.52 -30.91 9.18
C GLN A 228 22.09 -31.87 8.05
N THR A 229 21.29 -32.88 8.37
CA THR A 229 20.78 -33.85 7.39
C THR A 229 19.84 -33.22 6.37
N GLU A 230 18.94 -32.34 6.80
CA GLU A 230 18.03 -31.62 5.90
C GLU A 230 18.80 -30.62 5.03
N LEU A 231 19.80 -29.93 5.60
CA LEU A 231 20.68 -29.03 4.85
C LEU A 231 21.48 -29.79 3.77
N ASP A 232 22.01 -30.96 4.09
CA ASP A 232 22.74 -31.79 3.13
C ASP A 232 21.83 -32.28 1.98
N GLU A 233 20.53 -32.50 2.23
CA GLU A 233 19.55 -32.77 1.19
C GLU A 233 19.26 -31.54 0.33
N LEU A 234 19.10 -30.36 0.95
CA LEU A 234 18.92 -29.09 0.25
C LEU A 234 20.12 -28.75 -0.65
N LEU A 235 21.34 -28.99 -0.20
CA LEU A 235 22.57 -28.76 -0.97
C LEU A 235 22.74 -29.71 -2.17
N LYS A 236 22.01 -30.84 -2.19
CA LYS A 236 22.00 -31.79 -3.32
C LYS A 236 20.98 -31.42 -4.39
N LEU A 237 20.13 -30.42 -4.16
CA LEU A 237 19.10 -30.04 -5.11
C LEU A 237 19.69 -29.53 -6.43
N GLY A 238 19.07 -29.94 -7.53
CA GLY A 238 19.41 -29.44 -8.86
C GLY A 238 18.98 -27.98 -9.04
N LYS A 239 19.58 -27.30 -10.02
CA LYS A 239 19.28 -25.89 -10.35
C LYS A 239 17.79 -25.66 -10.62
N ASP A 240 17.13 -26.62 -11.30
CA ASP A 240 15.71 -26.53 -11.64
C ASP A 240 14.81 -26.60 -10.39
N THR A 241 15.20 -27.40 -9.39
CA THR A 241 14.46 -27.53 -8.13
C THR A 241 14.65 -26.29 -7.25
N LEU A 242 15.88 -25.77 -7.20
CA LEU A 242 16.16 -24.51 -6.50
C LEU A 242 15.38 -23.34 -7.11
N ALA A 243 15.30 -23.29 -8.44
CA ALA A 243 14.49 -22.30 -9.14
C ALA A 243 13.01 -22.40 -8.71
N ARG A 244 12.43 -23.60 -8.59
CA ARG A 244 11.06 -23.77 -8.08
C ARG A 244 10.89 -23.22 -6.66
N GLY A 245 11.85 -23.47 -5.77
CA GLY A 245 11.81 -22.92 -4.40
C GLY A 245 11.85 -21.40 -4.39
N LEU A 246 12.75 -20.81 -5.19
CA LEU A 246 12.86 -19.35 -5.35
C LEU A 246 11.59 -18.74 -5.95
N LEU A 247 10.92 -19.43 -6.87
CA LEU A 247 9.65 -18.98 -7.42
C LEU A 247 8.54 -18.91 -6.37
N VAL A 248 8.42 -19.93 -5.52
CA VAL A 248 7.43 -19.94 -4.44
C VAL A 248 7.66 -18.79 -3.48
N VAL A 249 8.92 -18.52 -3.11
CA VAL A 249 9.25 -17.38 -2.24
C VAL A 249 9.07 -16.04 -2.96
N SER A 250 9.26 -15.97 -4.28
CA SER A 250 9.09 -14.73 -5.03
C SER A 250 7.62 -14.35 -5.25
N ASP A 251 6.69 -15.29 -5.09
CA ASP A 251 5.25 -15.09 -5.26
C ASP A 251 4.62 -14.55 -3.96
N GLU A 252 4.63 -13.22 -3.82
CA GLU A 252 4.12 -12.53 -2.62
C GLU A 252 2.65 -12.85 -2.31
N PRO A 253 1.70 -12.87 -3.28
CA PRO A 253 0.33 -13.30 -3.02
C PRO A 253 0.25 -14.72 -2.46
N LEU A 254 1.03 -15.66 -3.00
CA LEU A 254 1.05 -17.03 -2.51
C LEU A 254 1.54 -17.12 -1.05
N MET A 255 2.58 -16.37 -0.72
CA MET A 255 3.15 -16.34 0.63
C MET A 255 2.21 -15.69 1.62
N PHE A 256 1.49 -14.66 1.18
CA PHE A 256 0.42 -14.04 1.94
C PHE A 256 -0.71 -15.04 2.27
N ILE A 257 -1.18 -15.82 1.29
CA ILE A 257 -2.21 -16.85 1.52
C ILE A 257 -1.77 -17.85 2.61
N TYR A 258 -0.49 -18.26 2.61
CA TYR A 258 0.04 -19.15 3.65
C TYR A 258 0.07 -18.48 5.02
N LEU A 259 0.43 -17.20 5.11
CA LEU A 259 0.38 -16.45 6.37
C LEU A 259 -1.06 -16.28 6.87
N SER A 260 -2.01 -16.01 5.98
CA SER A 260 -3.44 -15.97 6.30
C SER A 260 -3.94 -17.33 6.79
N ALA A 261 -3.50 -18.43 6.19
CA ALA A 261 -3.84 -19.78 6.64
C ALA A 261 -3.29 -20.07 8.05
N ILE A 262 -2.04 -19.68 8.33
CA ILE A 262 -1.44 -19.79 9.68
C ILE A 262 -2.26 -18.97 10.68
N SER A 263 -2.58 -17.73 10.34
CA SER A 263 -3.37 -16.83 11.18
C SER A 263 -4.74 -17.43 11.49
N SER A 264 -5.46 -17.89 10.47
CA SER A 264 -6.76 -18.52 10.62
C SER A 264 -6.69 -19.81 11.42
N TRP A 265 -5.64 -20.64 11.25
CA TRP A 265 -5.46 -21.84 12.06
C TRP A 265 -5.35 -21.51 13.55
N ILE A 266 -4.58 -20.49 13.91
CA ILE A 266 -4.41 -20.12 15.32
C ILE A 266 -5.69 -19.50 15.88
N ARG A 267 -6.43 -18.73 15.08
CA ARG A 267 -7.74 -18.17 15.46
C ARG A 267 -8.80 -19.24 15.78
N MET A 268 -8.59 -20.49 15.36
CA MET A 268 -9.47 -21.61 15.70
C MET A 268 -9.12 -22.29 17.04
N LEU A 269 -7.95 -22.03 17.62
CA LEU A 269 -7.58 -22.62 18.91
C LEU A 269 -8.43 -22.05 20.06
N PRO A 270 -8.71 -22.84 21.12
CA PRO A 270 -9.34 -22.29 22.32
C PRO A 270 -8.47 -21.19 22.96
N PRO A 271 -9.07 -20.25 23.71
CA PRO A 271 -8.38 -19.02 24.10
C PRO A 271 -7.10 -19.26 24.87
N GLN A 272 -7.04 -20.29 25.72
CA GLN A 272 -5.84 -20.61 26.49
C GLN A 272 -4.70 -21.11 25.59
N GLU A 273 -4.98 -22.06 24.71
CA GLU A 273 -4.02 -22.65 23.77
C GLU A 273 -3.56 -21.62 22.75
N MET A 274 -4.49 -20.83 22.21
CA MET A 274 -4.21 -19.69 21.36
C MET A 274 -3.21 -18.75 22.05
N ASN A 275 -3.41 -18.47 23.34
CA ASN A 275 -2.50 -17.60 24.10
C ASN A 275 -1.09 -18.19 24.27
N GLU A 276 -1.00 -19.48 24.62
CA GLU A 276 0.28 -20.17 24.78
C GLU A 276 1.05 -20.23 23.45
N VAL A 277 0.36 -20.54 22.35
CA VAL A 277 0.96 -20.57 21.01
C VAL A 277 1.40 -19.17 20.58
N MET A 278 0.57 -18.16 20.81
CA MET A 278 0.87 -16.77 20.43
C MET A 278 2.06 -16.19 21.17
N GLY A 279 2.27 -16.54 22.44
CA GLY A 279 3.42 -16.08 23.22
C GLY A 279 4.77 -16.63 22.74
N GLU A 280 4.76 -17.74 22.01
CA GLU A 280 5.96 -18.46 21.57
C GLU A 280 6.19 -18.36 20.06
N ILE A 281 5.24 -17.78 19.30
CA ILE A 281 5.41 -17.50 17.87
C ILE A 281 6.37 -16.31 17.70
N THR A 282 7.56 -16.62 17.21
CA THR A 282 8.58 -15.65 16.81
C THR A 282 8.70 -15.57 15.28
N GLY A 283 9.47 -14.61 14.79
CA GLY A 283 9.83 -14.54 13.37
C GLY A 283 10.50 -15.83 12.87
N GLU A 284 11.38 -16.42 13.67
CA GLU A 284 12.10 -17.66 13.29
C GLU A 284 11.16 -18.87 13.14
N VAL A 285 10.15 -18.99 14.01
CA VAL A 285 9.12 -20.04 13.92
C VAL A 285 8.35 -19.93 12.61
N LEU A 286 7.91 -18.72 12.26
CA LEU A 286 7.15 -18.49 11.04
C LEU A 286 8.01 -18.59 9.77
N ILE A 287 9.29 -18.16 9.80
CA ILE A 287 10.27 -18.44 8.75
C ILE A 287 10.36 -19.95 8.51
N THR A 288 10.47 -20.74 9.59
CA THR A 288 10.59 -22.19 9.48
C THR A 288 9.34 -22.84 8.93
N LEU A 289 8.15 -22.38 9.35
CA LEU A 289 6.87 -22.82 8.78
C LEU A 289 6.77 -22.55 7.27
N LEU A 290 7.26 -21.38 6.82
CA LEU A 290 7.34 -21.06 5.39
C LEU A 290 8.40 -21.91 4.67
N LEU A 291 9.56 -22.15 5.30
CA LEU A 291 10.60 -23.02 4.75
C LEU A 291 10.12 -24.47 4.60
N VAL A 292 9.32 -24.99 5.53
CA VAL A 292 8.66 -26.30 5.39
C VAL A 292 7.83 -26.34 4.11
N ARG A 293 7.11 -25.26 3.80
CA ARG A 293 6.34 -25.17 2.55
C ARG A 293 7.23 -25.12 1.31
N VAL A 294 8.25 -24.26 1.32
CA VAL A 294 9.17 -24.08 0.18
C VAL A 294 9.96 -25.37 -0.08
N ALA A 295 10.47 -26.00 0.97
CA ALA A 295 11.13 -27.30 0.89
C ALA A 295 10.20 -28.38 0.33
N GLY A 296 8.94 -28.42 0.79
CA GLY A 296 7.92 -29.33 0.25
C GLY A 296 7.67 -29.11 -1.24
N ALA A 297 7.68 -27.87 -1.72
CA ALA A 297 7.60 -27.56 -3.16
C ALA A 297 8.85 -27.99 -3.94
N MET A 298 10.01 -28.00 -3.28
CA MET A 298 11.27 -28.54 -3.79
C MET A 298 11.38 -30.08 -3.67
N GLY A 299 10.40 -30.74 -3.05
CA GLY A 299 10.41 -32.18 -2.82
C GLY A 299 11.31 -32.65 -1.67
N VAL A 300 11.74 -31.73 -0.79
CA VAL A 300 12.50 -32.02 0.43
C VAL A 300 11.56 -31.94 1.62
N THR A 301 11.65 -32.91 2.54
CA THR A 301 10.90 -32.88 3.78
C THR A 301 11.70 -32.15 4.84
N VAL A 302 11.33 -30.91 5.12
CA VAL A 302 11.83 -30.16 6.28
C VAL A 302 10.78 -30.25 7.39
N ARG A 303 11.23 -30.43 8.63
CA ARG A 303 10.37 -30.41 9.82
C ARG A 303 10.72 -29.22 10.72
N LEU A 304 9.79 -28.86 11.60
CA LEU A 304 10.12 -28.00 12.73
C LEU A 304 11.06 -28.78 13.67
N GLY A 305 12.36 -28.55 13.51
CA GLY A 305 13.41 -29.22 14.27
C GLY A 305 13.61 -28.64 15.67
N THR A 306 14.48 -29.31 16.43
CA THR A 306 14.92 -28.86 17.77
C THR A 306 15.61 -27.50 17.76
N GLN A 307 16.12 -27.06 16.61
CA GLN A 307 16.78 -25.77 16.42
C GLN A 307 15.82 -24.61 16.75
N VAL A 308 14.57 -24.73 16.31
CA VAL A 308 13.55 -23.67 16.43
C VAL A 308 12.63 -23.95 17.62
N LEU A 309 12.20 -25.20 17.79
CA LEU A 309 11.31 -25.60 18.89
C LEU A 309 12.03 -25.74 20.23
N GLY A 310 13.37 -25.84 20.24
CA GLY A 310 14.17 -26.06 21.46
C GLY A 310 14.05 -24.92 22.47
N HIS A 311 13.84 -23.69 21.99
CA HIS A 311 13.68 -22.49 22.82
C HIS A 311 12.30 -22.42 23.50
N ILE A 312 11.29 -23.07 22.93
CA ILE A 312 9.91 -23.08 23.44
C ILE A 312 9.83 -24.04 24.63
N LYS A 313 9.49 -23.57 25.83
CA LYS A 313 9.47 -24.43 27.04
C LYS A 313 8.26 -25.36 27.09
N SER A 314 7.13 -24.94 26.51
CA SER A 314 5.88 -25.71 26.54
C SER A 314 5.89 -26.84 25.52
N GLY A 315 5.89 -28.10 26.01
CA GLY A 315 5.75 -29.28 25.15
C GLY A 315 4.42 -29.34 24.39
N ARG A 316 3.37 -28.70 24.94
CA ARG A 316 2.07 -28.57 24.28
C ARG A 316 2.16 -27.63 23.08
N VAL A 317 2.79 -26.47 23.23
CA VAL A 317 2.98 -25.50 22.14
C VAL A 317 3.82 -26.10 21.02
N ARG A 318 4.89 -26.84 21.35
CA ARG A 318 5.68 -27.56 20.33
C ARG A 318 4.81 -28.49 19.48
N LYS A 319 3.97 -29.30 20.12
CA LYS A 319 3.04 -30.20 19.43
C LYS A 319 2.03 -29.43 18.56
N TRP A 320 1.57 -28.27 19.00
CA TRP A 320 0.68 -27.42 18.21
C TRP A 320 1.38 -26.84 16.98
N LEU A 321 2.61 -26.36 17.11
CA LEU A 321 3.39 -25.85 15.99
C LEU A 321 3.75 -26.96 14.99
N GLU A 322 4.06 -28.16 15.47
CA GLU A 322 4.26 -29.34 14.61
C GLU A 322 2.99 -29.67 13.81
N MET A 323 1.82 -29.68 14.48
CA MET A 323 0.54 -29.91 13.82
C MET A 323 0.21 -28.82 12.78
N LEU A 324 0.52 -27.56 13.10
CA LEU A 324 0.39 -26.45 12.16
C LEU A 324 1.31 -26.64 10.95
N ALA A 325 2.56 -27.07 11.14
CA ALA A 325 3.46 -27.35 10.02
C ALA A 325 2.89 -28.42 9.08
N ASP A 326 2.32 -29.51 9.62
CA ASP A 326 1.68 -30.56 8.83
C ASP A 326 0.50 -30.03 8.00
N GLN A 327 -0.26 -29.05 8.51
CA GLN A 327 -1.33 -28.41 7.76
C GLN A 327 -0.84 -27.65 6.54
N LEU A 328 0.32 -27.00 6.66
CA LEU A 328 0.94 -26.23 5.57
C LEU A 328 1.57 -27.12 4.49
N VAL A 329 1.77 -28.42 4.74
CA VAL A 329 2.22 -29.38 3.73
C VAL A 329 1.07 -29.71 2.76
N GLY A 330 0.78 -28.76 1.86
CA GLY A 330 -0.23 -28.87 0.81
C GLY A 330 0.22 -29.71 -0.40
N PRO A 331 -0.70 -30.16 -1.28
CA PRO A 331 -0.35 -30.88 -2.50
C PRO A 331 0.66 -30.09 -3.34
N ARG A 332 1.40 -30.82 -4.19
CA ARG A 332 2.40 -30.25 -5.10
C ARG A 332 1.75 -29.13 -5.91
N LEU A 333 2.47 -28.01 -6.06
CA LEU A 333 2.06 -26.83 -6.86
C LEU A 333 1.57 -27.21 -8.28
N GLU A 334 1.94 -28.40 -8.75
CA GLU A 334 1.54 -29.07 -10.00
C GLU A 334 0.02 -29.11 -10.25
N GLN A 335 -0.83 -29.34 -9.24
CA GLN A 335 -2.28 -29.57 -9.44
C GLN A 335 -3.08 -28.35 -9.91
N HIS A 336 -2.50 -27.18 -9.74
CA HIS A 336 -3.23 -25.94 -9.80
C HIS A 336 -3.10 -25.33 -11.22
N VAL A 337 -2.23 -25.88 -12.10
CA VAL A 337 -2.16 -25.56 -13.54
C VAL A 337 -3.34 -26.17 -14.33
N GLU A 338 -3.86 -27.31 -13.89
CA GLU A 338 -4.96 -28.00 -14.60
C GLU A 338 -6.33 -27.32 -14.36
N ALA A 339 -6.54 -26.70 -13.20
CA ALA A 339 -7.82 -26.07 -12.85
C ALA A 339 -8.07 -24.72 -13.55
N ALA A 340 -7.03 -24.02 -14.01
CA ALA A 340 -7.14 -22.69 -14.66
C ALA A 340 -7.29 -22.77 -16.19
N LYS A 341 -7.10 -23.95 -16.80
CA LYS A 341 -7.24 -24.17 -18.25
C LYS A 341 -8.61 -23.74 -18.85
N PRO A 342 -9.77 -23.94 -18.18
CA PRO A 342 -11.06 -23.61 -18.78
C PRO A 342 -11.39 -22.11 -18.74
N LEU A 343 -10.88 -21.38 -17.75
CA LEU A 343 -11.22 -19.97 -17.51
C LEU A 343 -10.45 -19.00 -18.41
N LEU A 344 -9.32 -19.43 -18.97
CA LEU A 344 -8.51 -18.65 -19.93
C LEU A 344 -8.98 -18.79 -21.39
N LEU A 345 -9.97 -19.66 -21.67
CA LEU A 345 -10.47 -19.98 -23.01
C LEU A 345 -11.91 -19.49 -23.25
N GLY A 346 -12.22 -18.28 -22.78
CA GLY A 346 -13.44 -17.56 -23.14
C GLY A 346 -13.41 -17.04 -24.58
N GLY A 347 -13.39 -17.94 -25.57
CA GLY A 347 -13.44 -17.58 -27.00
C GLY A 347 -13.30 -18.79 -27.92
N ALA A 348 -14.15 -18.87 -28.94
CA ALA A 348 -14.18 -19.99 -29.87
C ALA A 348 -12.84 -20.14 -30.64
N GLY A 349 -12.15 -21.25 -30.40
CA GLY A 349 -11.49 -22.03 -31.44
C GLY A 349 -10.23 -21.46 -32.09
N THR A 350 -9.17 -21.25 -31.32
CA THR A 350 -7.81 -21.59 -31.78
C THR A 350 -7.11 -22.38 -30.67
N PRO A 351 -6.54 -23.58 -30.96
CA PRO A 351 -5.90 -24.39 -29.95
C PRO A 351 -4.62 -23.69 -29.47
N ILE A 352 -4.72 -23.01 -28.33
CA ILE A 352 -3.56 -22.50 -27.60
C ILE A 352 -2.85 -23.71 -27.01
N LYS A 353 -1.59 -23.94 -27.42
CA LYS A 353 -0.69 -24.87 -26.73
C LYS A 353 -0.44 -24.31 -25.33
N VAL A 354 -1.26 -24.73 -24.37
CA VAL A 354 -0.98 -24.55 -22.95
C VAL A 354 0.37 -25.22 -22.67
N ILE A 355 1.34 -24.45 -22.18
CA ILE A 355 2.71 -24.89 -21.94
C ILE A 355 2.68 -25.82 -20.70
N PRO A 356 2.99 -27.13 -20.83
CA PRO A 356 3.23 -28.00 -19.67
C PRO A 356 4.58 -27.64 -19.02
N ASP A 357 4.84 -28.10 -17.81
CA ASP A 357 6.06 -27.93 -16.98
C ASP A 357 7.40 -28.45 -17.58
N VAL A 358 7.58 -28.40 -18.90
CA VAL A 358 8.75 -28.87 -19.66
C VAL A 358 9.16 -27.79 -20.68
N PRO A 359 10.47 -27.53 -20.89
CA PRO A 359 10.95 -26.45 -21.75
C PRO A 359 10.32 -26.44 -23.16
N LEU A 360 10.00 -25.23 -23.63
CA LEU A 360 9.21 -24.96 -24.84
C LEU A 360 9.89 -25.49 -26.10
N LYS A 361 9.15 -26.22 -26.96
CA LYS A 361 9.54 -26.41 -28.37
C LYS A 361 8.81 -25.40 -29.26
N ALA A 362 9.54 -24.46 -29.83
CA ALA A 362 9.10 -23.63 -30.95
C ALA A 362 9.75 -24.18 -32.23
N GLY A 363 8.99 -24.99 -32.99
CA GLY A 363 9.58 -25.83 -34.03
C GLY A 363 10.56 -26.86 -33.44
N ASP A 364 11.74 -27.02 -34.03
CA ASP A 364 12.78 -27.95 -33.56
C ASP A 364 13.67 -27.40 -32.43
N GLN A 365 13.46 -26.17 -31.96
CA GLN A 365 14.31 -25.55 -30.94
C GLN A 365 13.62 -25.38 -29.59
N VAL A 366 14.42 -25.61 -28.54
CA VAL A 366 14.02 -25.66 -27.13
C VAL A 366 14.32 -24.30 -26.47
N VAL A 367 13.30 -23.61 -25.95
CA VAL A 367 13.43 -22.32 -25.25
C VAL A 367 13.16 -22.53 -23.75
N SER A 368 14.11 -22.13 -22.90
CA SER A 368 14.07 -22.33 -21.46
C SER A 368 13.09 -21.38 -20.75
N ASN A 369 12.46 -21.88 -19.67
CA ASN A 369 11.58 -21.11 -18.79
C ASN A 369 12.41 -20.04 -18.02
N PRO A 370 12.19 -18.72 -18.23
CA PRO A 370 13.11 -17.68 -17.78
C PRO A 370 12.68 -16.99 -16.47
N VAL A 371 11.65 -17.46 -15.78
CA VAL A 371 11.35 -16.96 -14.42
C VAL A 371 12.54 -17.08 -13.43
N PRO A 372 13.55 -17.97 -13.62
CA PRO A 372 14.78 -17.94 -12.81
C PRO A 372 15.75 -16.78 -13.11
N MET A 373 15.54 -15.96 -14.15
CA MET A 373 16.52 -14.98 -14.63
C MET A 373 16.38 -13.56 -14.08
N VAL A 374 15.33 -13.27 -13.31
CA VAL A 374 15.17 -11.95 -12.67
C VAL A 374 16.03 -11.92 -11.40
N ARG A 375 17.29 -11.49 -11.54
CA ARG A 375 18.21 -11.20 -10.43
C ARG A 375 18.06 -9.74 -9.99
N ASP A 376 18.19 -9.55 -8.68
CA ASP A 376 18.00 -8.37 -7.83
C ASP A 376 16.54 -8.01 -7.50
N LYS A 377 16.09 -8.47 -6.32
CA LYS A 377 14.86 -7.98 -5.68
C LYS A 377 15.21 -6.76 -4.83
N ALA A 378 14.66 -5.59 -5.19
CA ALA A 378 14.52 -4.49 -4.24
C ALA A 378 13.18 -4.72 -3.51
N GLN A 379 13.20 -4.88 -2.19
CA GLN A 379 11.96 -4.89 -1.40
C GLN A 379 11.26 -3.53 -1.58
N ARG A 380 10.07 -3.52 -2.18
CA ARG A 380 9.32 -2.29 -2.44
C ARG A 380 7.95 -2.25 -1.78
N THR A 381 7.48 -3.39 -1.25
CA THR A 381 6.37 -3.44 -0.30
C THR A 381 6.91 -3.20 1.11
N VAL A 382 6.65 -2.02 1.66
CA VAL A 382 6.91 -1.67 3.06
C VAL A 382 5.60 -1.78 3.81
N LEU A 383 5.60 -2.54 4.91
CA LEU A 383 4.46 -2.60 5.80
C LEU A 383 4.33 -1.26 6.51
N VAL A 384 3.18 -0.61 6.44
CA VAL A 384 2.90 0.57 7.27
C VAL A 384 1.79 0.18 8.24
N ARG A 385 1.81 0.69 9.46
CA ARG A 385 0.72 0.43 10.42
C ARG A 385 -0.35 1.51 10.27
N GLN A 386 -1.60 1.14 9.97
CA GLN A 386 -2.75 2.01 10.16
C GLN A 386 -3.53 1.48 11.35
N GLU A 387 -3.62 2.34 12.36
CA GLU A 387 -4.47 2.11 13.52
C GLU A 387 -5.94 2.28 13.09
N PRO A 388 -6.91 1.64 13.76
CA PRO A 388 -8.32 1.88 13.49
C PRO A 388 -8.58 3.39 13.57
N VAL A 389 -8.88 4.00 12.41
CA VAL A 389 -9.11 5.42 12.32
C VAL A 389 -10.61 5.65 12.43
N ASP A 390 -11.03 6.46 13.41
CA ASP A 390 -12.40 6.95 13.47
C ASP A 390 -12.62 7.89 12.27
N ASP A 391 -13.18 7.38 11.16
CA ASP A 391 -13.50 8.18 9.97
C ASP A 391 -14.97 8.61 9.94
N VAL A 392 -15.19 9.88 9.57
CA VAL A 392 -16.52 10.48 9.39
C VAL A 392 -16.58 11.12 8.00
N PRO A 393 -16.91 10.36 6.95
CA PRO A 393 -16.87 10.82 5.57
C PRO A 393 -18.02 11.77 5.27
N VAL A 394 -17.82 13.08 5.49
CA VAL A 394 -18.80 14.14 5.22
C VAL A 394 -18.17 15.20 4.33
N GLY A 395 -18.75 15.38 3.13
CA GLY A 395 -18.28 16.40 2.19
C GLY A 395 -18.43 17.82 2.75
N SER A 396 -17.44 18.67 2.47
CA SER A 396 -17.46 20.09 2.84
C SER A 396 -18.57 20.84 2.11
N LYS A 397 -19.14 21.84 2.77
CA LYS A 397 -20.23 22.66 2.23
C LYS A 397 -19.82 24.11 2.02
N ASN A 398 -20.24 24.70 0.91
CA ASN A 398 -20.13 26.14 0.71
C ASN A 398 -21.10 26.89 1.66
N PRO A 399 -20.99 28.23 1.79
CA PRO A 399 -21.93 29.02 2.59
C PRO A 399 -23.39 28.98 2.12
N ALA A 400 -23.68 28.56 0.88
CA ALA A 400 -25.05 28.32 0.40
C ALA A 400 -25.62 26.97 0.85
N GLY A 401 -24.80 26.10 1.47
CA GLY A 401 -25.19 24.79 2.00
C GLY A 401 -24.96 23.61 1.05
N ASP A 402 -24.46 23.86 -0.16
CA ASP A 402 -24.19 22.83 -1.16
C ASP A 402 -22.85 22.14 -0.91
N ALA A 403 -22.81 20.83 -1.15
CA ALA A 403 -21.55 20.09 -1.13
C ALA A 403 -20.61 20.60 -2.24
N THR A 404 -19.39 20.97 -1.87
CA THR A 404 -18.45 21.62 -2.79
C THR A 404 -17.03 21.10 -2.58
N ALA A 405 -16.31 20.89 -3.68
CA ALA A 405 -14.88 20.57 -3.66
C ALA A 405 -14.04 21.84 -3.46
N SER A 406 -12.72 21.67 -3.28
CA SER A 406 -11.79 22.80 -3.24
C SER A 406 -11.68 23.42 -4.63
N ALA A 407 -11.26 24.68 -4.70
CA ALA A 407 -11.21 25.40 -5.98
C ALA A 407 -10.31 24.70 -7.01
N ASP A 408 -9.20 24.10 -6.57
CA ASP A 408 -8.25 23.35 -7.42
C ASP A 408 -8.82 22.00 -7.93
N LYS A 409 -9.79 21.43 -7.22
CA LYS A 409 -10.45 20.15 -7.57
C LYS A 409 -11.83 20.35 -8.19
N THR A 410 -12.29 21.60 -8.31
CA THR A 410 -13.59 21.90 -8.87
C THR A 410 -13.52 21.86 -10.40
N ALA A 411 -14.37 21.05 -11.02
CA ALA A 411 -14.47 20.99 -12.47
C ALA A 411 -15.01 22.32 -13.03
N THR A 412 -14.27 22.92 -13.96
CA THR A 412 -14.63 24.15 -14.69
C THR A 412 -14.57 23.91 -16.20
N ASN A 413 -15.18 24.77 -17.01
CA ASN A 413 -15.16 24.65 -18.47
C ASN A 413 -14.88 26.00 -19.15
N GLY A 414 -13.60 26.36 -19.29
CA GLY A 414 -13.15 27.57 -19.99
C GLY A 414 -13.36 28.89 -19.23
N CYS A 415 -14.24 28.90 -18.23
CA CYS A 415 -14.47 30.01 -17.30
C CYS A 415 -14.33 29.52 -15.85
N PRO A 416 -13.97 30.39 -14.89
CA PRO A 416 -13.82 30.07 -13.47
C PRO A 416 -15.18 29.85 -12.77
N VAL A 417 -16.04 28.99 -13.33
CA VAL A 417 -17.37 28.67 -12.81
C VAL A 417 -17.44 27.18 -12.54
N SER A 418 -17.84 26.82 -11.33
CA SER A 418 -18.09 25.45 -10.91
C SER A 418 -19.17 24.81 -11.80
N MET A 419 -18.82 23.72 -12.48
CA MET A 419 -19.78 22.94 -13.28
C MET A 419 -20.76 22.13 -12.42
N VAL A 420 -20.55 22.09 -11.10
CA VAL A 420 -21.40 21.37 -10.14
C VAL A 420 -22.39 22.32 -9.46
N THR A 421 -21.88 23.42 -8.90
CA THR A 421 -22.67 24.35 -8.06
C THR A 421 -23.02 25.67 -8.76
N GLY A 422 -22.37 25.98 -9.89
CA GLY A 422 -22.55 27.27 -10.59
C GLY A 422 -21.85 28.46 -9.92
N GLU A 423 -21.05 28.23 -8.88
CA GLU A 423 -20.28 29.27 -8.19
C GLU A 423 -19.15 29.82 -9.07
N GLU A 424 -18.94 31.14 -9.06
CA GLU A 424 -17.71 31.74 -9.59
C GLU A 424 -16.59 31.57 -8.56
N LEU A 425 -15.41 31.16 -9.03
CA LEU A 425 -14.24 30.81 -8.23
C LEU A 425 -12.99 31.50 -8.78
N LEU A 426 -12.48 32.52 -8.10
CA LEU A 426 -11.27 33.21 -8.53
C LEU A 426 -10.17 33.10 -7.48
N THR A 427 -9.12 32.34 -7.79
CA THR A 427 -7.95 32.14 -6.94
C THR A 427 -6.77 32.94 -7.47
N LEU A 428 -6.16 33.77 -6.63
CA LEU A 428 -5.03 34.65 -6.96
C LEU A 428 -3.92 34.50 -5.92
N THR A 429 -2.75 34.01 -6.32
CA THR A 429 -1.57 33.96 -5.45
C THR A 429 -0.73 35.20 -5.65
N ASP A 430 -0.65 36.05 -4.62
CA ASP A 430 0.03 37.36 -4.72
C ASP A 430 1.51 37.28 -4.29
N GLY A 431 1.89 36.28 -3.49
CA GLY A 431 3.29 36.02 -3.12
C GLY A 431 3.46 34.91 -2.09
N ALA A 432 4.66 34.73 -1.57
CA ALA A 432 4.98 33.67 -0.63
C ALA A 432 5.97 34.10 0.45
N LEU A 433 5.84 33.52 1.64
CA LEU A 433 6.86 33.47 2.67
C LEU A 433 7.75 32.25 2.39
N ASP A 434 9.02 32.50 2.14
CA ASP A 434 10.01 31.45 1.93
C ASP A 434 10.62 30.94 3.26
N GLY A 435 11.21 29.76 3.21
CA GLY A 435 11.77 29.07 4.37
C GLY A 435 11.60 27.56 4.27
N ILE A 436 11.86 26.86 5.37
CA ILE A 436 11.74 25.40 5.44
C ILE A 436 10.29 24.94 5.29
N LEU A 437 9.34 25.74 5.80
CA LEU A 437 7.91 25.61 5.55
C LEU A 437 7.42 26.80 4.70
N PRO A 438 7.48 26.72 3.36
CA PRO A 438 6.97 27.76 2.48
C PRO A 438 5.47 27.97 2.64
N PHE A 439 5.04 29.23 2.57
CA PHE A 439 3.64 29.61 2.69
C PHE A 439 3.23 30.61 1.62
N GLU A 440 2.24 30.24 0.81
CA GLU A 440 1.70 31.10 -0.23
C GLU A 440 0.56 31.96 0.32
N TRP A 441 0.66 33.27 0.10
CA TRP A 441 -0.43 34.19 0.29
C TRP A 441 -1.32 34.19 -0.96
N THR A 442 -2.48 33.55 -0.82
CA THR A 442 -3.47 33.41 -1.87
C THR A 442 -4.76 34.05 -1.40
N ARG A 443 -5.38 34.82 -2.28
CA ARG A 443 -6.75 35.33 -2.14
C ARG A 443 -7.68 34.47 -2.97
N LEU A 444 -8.88 34.23 -2.44
CA LEU A 444 -9.88 33.44 -3.13
C LEU A 444 -11.23 34.15 -3.08
N TYR A 445 -11.90 34.26 -4.21
CA TYR A 445 -13.29 34.70 -4.28
C TYR A 445 -14.20 33.53 -4.57
N ARG A 446 -15.33 33.48 -3.86
CA ARG A 446 -16.41 32.51 -4.08
C ARG A 446 -17.75 33.22 -4.03
N THR A 447 -18.57 33.10 -5.08
CA THR A 447 -19.88 33.79 -5.13
C THR A 447 -20.81 33.36 -4.00
N SER A 448 -20.76 32.11 -3.55
CA SER A 448 -21.60 31.68 -2.42
C SER A 448 -21.21 32.37 -1.11
N ALA A 449 -19.99 32.91 -1.00
CA ALA A 449 -19.47 33.56 0.21
C ALA A 449 -19.71 35.07 0.24
N VAL A 450 -20.56 35.63 -0.65
CA VAL A 450 -20.78 37.09 -0.75
C VAL A 450 -21.33 37.76 0.51
N GLU A 451 -21.84 37.00 1.48
CA GLU A 451 -22.26 37.54 2.79
C GLU A 451 -21.18 37.41 3.87
N VAL A 452 -20.05 36.79 3.54
CA VAL A 452 -18.93 36.53 4.46
C VAL A 452 -17.81 37.53 4.19
N ASP A 453 -17.46 38.32 5.20
CA ASP A 453 -16.27 39.18 5.19
C ASP A 453 -15.23 38.60 6.16
N CYS A 454 -14.03 38.30 5.63
CA CYS A 454 -12.92 37.83 6.45
C CYS A 454 -11.66 38.71 6.34
N GLY A 455 -11.86 40.00 6.10
CA GLY A 455 -10.80 41.00 6.12
C GLY A 455 -10.37 41.47 4.74
N LEU A 456 -10.71 40.75 3.67
CA LEU A 456 -10.49 41.20 2.29
C LEU A 456 -11.77 41.75 1.62
N GLY A 457 -12.87 41.83 2.37
CA GLY A 457 -14.18 42.18 1.86
C GLY A 457 -15.06 40.96 1.58
N PHE A 458 -16.32 41.26 1.25
CA PHE A 458 -17.37 40.26 1.05
C PHE A 458 -17.06 39.31 -0.12
N GLY A 459 -17.19 38.00 0.12
CA GLY A 459 -16.91 36.95 -0.86
C GLY A 459 -15.44 36.60 -1.02
N TRP A 460 -14.53 37.40 -0.47
CA TRP A 460 -13.09 37.18 -0.54
C TRP A 460 -12.56 36.56 0.75
N SER A 461 -11.68 35.57 0.59
CA SER A 461 -10.90 34.92 1.64
C SER A 461 -9.41 34.87 1.33
N HIS A 462 -8.63 34.40 2.29
CA HIS A 462 -7.17 34.32 2.18
C HIS A 462 -6.61 33.07 2.88
N SER A 463 -5.38 32.67 2.54
CA SER A 463 -4.70 31.47 3.06
C SER A 463 -4.65 31.31 4.59
N LEU A 464 -4.86 32.38 5.37
CA LEU A 464 -4.89 32.35 6.84
C LEU A 464 -6.32 32.38 7.43
N ALA A 465 -7.36 32.37 6.59
CA ALA A 465 -8.76 32.55 6.98
C ALA A 465 -9.42 31.28 7.57
N HIS A 466 -8.63 30.35 8.10
CA HIS A 466 -9.15 29.15 8.76
C HIS A 466 -9.74 29.47 10.14
N ARG A 467 -10.85 28.82 10.49
CA ARG A 467 -11.55 28.98 11.77
C ARG A 467 -12.12 27.66 12.27
N LEU A 468 -12.17 27.49 13.59
CA LEU A 468 -12.91 26.42 14.23
C LEU A 468 -14.02 27.01 15.11
N SER A 469 -15.20 26.41 15.06
CA SER A 469 -16.30 26.69 15.99
C SER A 469 -16.69 25.41 16.69
N VAL A 470 -16.55 25.37 18.02
CA VAL A 470 -16.95 24.23 18.84
C VAL A 470 -18.39 24.43 19.30
N SER A 471 -19.24 23.41 19.11
CA SER A 471 -20.63 23.40 19.57
C SER A 471 -20.99 22.01 20.09
N GLY A 472 -21.15 21.90 21.41
CA GLY A 472 -21.37 20.61 22.07
C GLY A 472 -20.24 19.63 21.76
N ASP A 473 -20.60 18.44 21.27
CA ASP A 473 -19.66 17.36 20.91
C ASP A 473 -19.20 17.45 19.44
N SER A 474 -19.32 18.61 18.80
CA SER A 474 -18.96 18.82 17.39
C SER A 474 -18.10 20.06 17.19
N VAL A 475 -17.26 20.00 16.17
CA VAL A 475 -16.39 21.09 15.70
C VAL A 475 -16.73 21.35 14.25
N VAL A 476 -17.07 22.60 13.94
CA VAL A 476 -17.22 23.08 12.56
C VAL A 476 -15.93 23.75 12.16
N TRP A 477 -15.22 23.14 11.23
CA TRP A 477 -14.07 23.74 10.59
C TRP A 477 -14.48 24.51 9.34
N THR A 478 -14.14 25.79 9.30
CA THR A 478 -14.23 26.61 8.08
C THR A 478 -12.83 26.81 7.54
N ASP A 479 -12.57 26.36 6.32
CA ASP A 479 -11.26 26.47 5.69
C ASP A 479 -11.02 27.85 5.06
N HIS A 480 -9.83 28.05 4.48
CA HIS A 480 -9.47 29.30 3.82
C HIS A 480 -10.29 29.60 2.54
N GLU A 481 -11.13 28.68 2.06
CA GLU A 481 -12.05 28.88 0.93
C GLU A 481 -13.50 29.16 1.40
N ASN A 482 -13.71 29.37 2.70
CA ASN A 482 -15.02 29.47 3.35
C ASN A 482 -15.88 28.19 3.26
N ARG A 483 -15.28 27.02 3.04
CA ARG A 483 -16.00 25.74 3.08
C ARG A 483 -16.07 25.24 4.51
N SER A 484 -17.24 24.78 4.90
CA SER A 484 -17.51 24.26 6.25
C SER A 484 -17.56 22.73 6.26
N THR A 485 -16.88 22.13 7.23
CA THR A 485 -16.88 20.69 7.48
C THR A 485 -17.16 20.45 8.96
N THR A 486 -18.17 19.65 9.26
CA THR A 486 -18.48 19.26 10.65
C THR A 486 -17.75 17.98 10.99
N LEU A 487 -16.98 18.01 12.07
CA LEU A 487 -16.23 16.90 12.63
C LEU A 487 -16.70 16.67 14.08
N PRO A 488 -16.69 15.45 14.61
CA PRO A 488 -16.85 15.24 16.04
C PRO A 488 -15.70 15.89 16.81
N LEU A 489 -15.97 16.35 18.04
CA LEU A 489 -14.95 16.89 18.92
C LEU A 489 -14.01 15.74 19.39
N PRO A 490 -12.69 15.82 19.14
CA PRO A 490 -11.75 14.81 19.61
C PRO A 490 -11.68 14.80 21.14
N SER A 491 -11.42 13.62 21.70
CA SER A 491 -11.39 13.38 23.14
C SER A 491 -10.25 12.41 23.50
N VAL A 492 -9.97 12.22 24.79
CA VAL A 492 -8.91 11.28 25.21
C VAL A 492 -9.18 9.85 24.74
N SER A 493 -10.45 9.44 24.59
CA SER A 493 -10.83 8.13 24.05
C SER A 493 -10.85 8.07 22.53
N ARG A 494 -10.89 9.22 21.85
CA ARG A 494 -10.87 9.39 20.38
C ARG A 494 -9.97 10.55 20.01
N PRO A 495 -8.63 10.37 20.10
CA PRO A 495 -7.69 11.48 20.01
C PRO A 495 -7.51 12.02 18.59
N ALA A 496 -7.86 11.22 17.57
CA ALA A 496 -7.80 11.58 16.16
C ALA A 496 -9.06 11.11 15.45
N ILE A 497 -9.64 11.99 14.63
CA ILE A 497 -10.82 11.69 13.82
C ILE A 497 -10.53 12.16 12.40
N THR A 498 -10.69 11.27 11.42
CA THR A 498 -10.53 11.63 10.01
C THR A 498 -11.86 11.93 9.34
N ASN A 499 -11.78 12.65 8.23
CA ASN A 499 -12.83 12.80 7.26
C ASN A 499 -12.22 12.63 5.88
N SER A 500 -12.34 11.43 5.35
CA SER A 500 -11.82 11.03 4.04
C SER A 500 -12.38 11.89 2.88
N LEU A 501 -13.65 12.31 2.92
CA LEU A 501 -14.25 13.16 1.86
C LEU A 501 -13.77 14.60 1.88
N ALA A 502 -13.43 15.13 3.06
CA ALA A 502 -12.85 16.46 3.20
C ALA A 502 -11.31 16.45 3.12
N GLU A 503 -10.70 15.26 3.02
CA GLU A 503 -9.25 15.02 3.09
C GLU A 503 -8.60 15.73 4.31
N ALA A 504 -9.28 15.65 5.45
CA ALA A 504 -8.89 16.35 6.66
C ALA A 504 -8.95 15.42 7.89
N ALA A 505 -8.19 15.76 8.92
CA ALA A 505 -8.25 15.08 10.21
C ALA A 505 -8.20 16.10 11.34
N ILE A 506 -8.89 15.85 12.46
CA ILE A 506 -8.82 16.67 13.67
C ILE A 506 -8.30 15.86 14.84
N TYR A 507 -7.43 16.44 15.64
CA TYR A 507 -6.82 15.79 16.79
C TYR A 507 -6.59 16.74 17.97
N LEU A 508 -6.42 16.16 19.16
CA LEU A 508 -5.97 16.89 20.33
C LEU A 508 -4.48 17.24 20.19
N GLY A 509 -4.15 18.52 20.37
CA GLY A 509 -2.79 19.02 20.36
C GLY A 509 -2.00 18.65 21.61
N SER A 510 -0.71 19.00 21.61
CA SER A 510 0.18 18.73 22.75
C SER A 510 -0.03 19.71 23.90
N LEU A 511 -0.63 20.88 23.62
CA LEU A 511 -0.99 21.88 24.62
C LEU A 511 -2.44 21.66 25.10
N PRO A 512 -2.76 22.01 26.36
CA PRO A 512 -4.13 22.04 26.83
C PRO A 512 -5.00 22.95 25.96
N ASP A 513 -6.18 22.44 25.59
CA ASP A 513 -7.18 23.12 24.75
C ASP A 513 -6.70 23.47 23.33
N GLU A 514 -5.60 22.86 22.87
CA GLU A 514 -5.18 22.94 21.48
C GLU A 514 -5.92 21.89 20.65
N LEU A 515 -6.60 22.35 19.61
CA LEU A 515 -7.13 21.50 18.55
C LEU A 515 -6.25 21.67 17.33
N VAL A 516 -5.86 20.57 16.70
CA VAL A 516 -5.04 20.63 15.50
C VAL A 516 -5.77 19.93 14.37
N LEU A 517 -5.76 20.57 13.20
CA LEU A 517 -6.41 20.07 12.01
C LEU A 517 -5.37 19.81 10.92
N ALA A 518 -5.30 18.57 10.43
CA ALA A 518 -4.49 18.19 9.28
C ALA A 518 -5.29 18.37 7.99
N GLN A 519 -4.70 18.99 6.98
CA GLN A 519 -5.20 18.99 5.61
C GLN A 519 -4.01 18.97 4.65
N GLY A 520 -3.94 17.95 3.79
CA GLY A 520 -2.75 17.70 2.96
C GLY A 520 -1.50 17.50 3.82
N SER A 521 -0.44 18.26 3.52
CA SER A 521 0.83 18.20 4.26
C SER A 521 0.96 19.23 5.38
N ARG A 522 -0.13 19.94 5.72
CA ARG A 522 -0.12 21.02 6.72
C ARG A 522 -1.00 20.70 7.91
N PHE A 523 -0.56 21.15 9.07
CA PHE A 523 -1.25 21.07 10.35
C PHE A 523 -1.57 22.46 10.86
N TYR A 524 -2.85 22.75 11.06
CA TYR A 524 -3.37 24.04 11.51
C TYR A 524 -3.69 23.95 13.00
N HIS A 525 -3.03 24.77 13.81
CA HIS A 525 -3.15 24.73 15.27
C HIS A 525 -4.11 25.81 15.74
N PHE A 526 -5.13 25.41 16.51
CA PHE A 526 -6.17 26.29 17.03
C PHE A 526 -6.20 26.27 18.55
N ARG A 527 -6.45 27.44 19.14
CA ARG A 527 -6.85 27.58 20.54
C ARG A 527 -8.04 28.52 20.59
N ASP A 528 -9.06 28.17 21.37
CA ASP A 528 -10.32 28.92 21.46
C ASP A 528 -10.96 29.21 20.09
N GLY A 529 -10.84 28.28 19.14
CA GLY A 529 -11.37 28.41 17.77
C GLY A 529 -10.53 29.24 16.80
N VAL A 530 -9.43 29.82 17.27
CA VAL A 530 -8.60 30.77 16.52
C VAL A 530 -7.29 30.14 16.09
N LEU A 531 -6.89 30.33 14.82
CA LEU A 531 -5.61 29.84 14.29
C LEU A 531 -4.42 30.56 14.96
N THR A 532 -3.49 29.76 15.49
CA THR A 532 -2.31 30.20 16.26
C THR A 532 -0.98 29.83 15.59
N ALA A 533 -0.94 28.73 14.83
CA ALA A 533 0.24 28.31 14.09
C ALA A 533 -0.11 27.37 12.94
N ILE A 534 0.82 27.20 12.02
CA ILE A 534 0.78 26.19 10.95
C ILE A 534 2.09 25.40 11.02
N SER A 535 2.02 24.08 10.97
CA SER A 535 3.20 23.22 10.93
C SER A 535 3.13 22.16 9.83
N ASP A 536 4.23 21.42 9.64
CA ASP A 536 4.32 20.26 8.76
C ASP A 536 4.65 18.98 9.56
N ALA A 537 4.86 17.86 8.87
CA ALA A 537 5.16 16.56 9.49
C ALA A 537 6.50 16.51 10.24
N TYR A 538 7.35 17.53 10.05
CA TYR A 538 8.66 17.66 10.70
C TYR A 538 8.65 18.71 11.82
N ASP A 539 7.47 19.22 12.21
CA ASP A 539 7.28 20.29 13.20
C ASP A 539 7.97 21.62 12.82
N ASN A 540 8.24 21.86 11.53
CA ASN A 540 8.59 23.20 11.06
C ASN A 540 7.36 24.08 11.23
N ARG A 541 7.47 25.21 11.95
CA ARG A 541 6.29 25.94 12.43
C ARG A 541 6.29 27.42 12.03
N LEU A 542 5.23 27.84 11.35
CA LEU A 542 4.87 29.23 11.16
C LEU A 542 4.00 29.70 12.32
N ARG A 543 4.41 30.77 13.00
CA ARG A 543 3.72 31.32 14.18
C ARG A 543 2.88 32.51 13.79
N ILE A 544 1.66 32.56 14.32
CA ILE A 544 0.73 33.66 14.07
C ILE A 544 0.70 34.56 15.29
N PHE A 545 1.10 35.81 15.10
CA PHE A 545 0.94 36.87 16.10
C PHE A 545 -0.27 37.72 15.76
N ARG A 546 -1.00 38.12 16.80
CA ARG A 546 -2.21 38.92 16.67
C ARG A 546 -2.05 40.24 17.41
N ASN A 547 -2.65 41.28 16.85
CA ASN A 547 -2.72 42.58 17.50
C ASN A 547 -3.74 42.55 18.67
N TYR A 548 -3.85 43.67 19.38
CA TYR A 548 -4.78 43.82 20.51
C TYR A 548 -6.27 43.65 20.14
N LEU A 549 -6.63 43.79 18.86
CA LEU A 549 -7.98 43.55 18.34
C LEU A 549 -8.22 42.08 17.95
N GLY A 550 -7.22 41.21 18.14
CA GLY A 550 -7.29 39.80 17.77
C GLY A 550 -7.11 39.54 16.27
N GLN A 551 -6.75 40.55 15.47
CA GLN A 551 -6.47 40.38 14.04
C GLN A 551 -5.07 39.82 13.83
N ILE A 552 -4.87 39.00 12.78
CA ILE A 552 -3.55 38.46 12.45
C ILE A 552 -2.65 39.61 12.02
N GLU A 553 -1.62 39.90 12.80
CA GLU A 553 -0.65 40.96 12.52
C GLU A 553 0.57 40.40 11.80
N ARG A 554 1.03 39.19 12.16
CA ARG A 554 2.25 38.61 11.60
C ARG A 554 2.15 37.09 11.47
N LEU A 555 2.65 36.58 10.35
CA LEU A 555 3.00 35.17 10.15
C LEU A 555 4.52 35.06 10.09
N ASP A 556 5.13 34.48 11.12
CA ASP A 556 6.58 34.42 11.31
C ASP A 556 7.11 33.00 11.10
N ASN A 557 8.19 32.84 10.34
CA ASN A 557 8.83 31.55 10.12
C ASN A 557 9.86 31.16 11.20
N GLY A 558 10.12 32.03 12.17
CA GLY A 558 11.03 31.78 13.29
C GLY A 558 12.52 31.86 12.94
N VAL A 559 12.87 32.22 11.71
CA VAL A 559 14.25 32.42 11.25
C VAL A 559 14.44 33.81 10.64
N GLY A 560 13.73 34.80 11.21
CA GLY A 560 13.89 36.22 10.86
C GLY A 560 13.22 36.61 9.55
N ARG A 561 12.16 35.92 9.11
CA ARG A 561 11.33 36.34 7.96
C ARG A 561 9.85 36.19 8.29
N SER A 562 9.03 37.10 7.78
CA SER A 562 7.60 37.09 8.07
C SER A 562 6.74 37.75 6.98
N LEU A 563 5.45 37.46 7.02
CA LEU A 563 4.42 38.31 6.40
C LEU A 563 3.79 39.17 7.48
N PHE A 564 3.75 40.47 7.28
CA PHE A 564 3.13 41.45 8.16
C PHE A 564 1.86 42.01 7.51
N LEU A 565 0.73 41.87 8.19
CA LEU A 565 -0.58 42.25 7.67
C LEU A 565 -0.97 43.62 8.24
N ARG A 566 -1.21 44.59 7.35
CA ARG A 566 -1.67 45.94 7.73
C ARG A 566 -3.17 46.07 7.53
N TYR A 567 -3.83 46.69 8.49
CA TYR A 567 -5.28 46.88 8.48
C TYR A 567 -5.68 48.34 8.45
N ALA A 568 -6.75 48.64 7.72
CA ALA A 568 -7.49 49.89 7.83
C ALA A 568 -9.00 49.58 7.89
N SER A 569 -9.71 50.18 8.83
CA SER A 569 -11.16 49.98 9.02
C SER A 569 -11.58 48.50 9.09
N GLY A 570 -10.76 47.66 9.74
CA GLY A 570 -11.03 46.23 9.90
C GLY A 570 -10.64 45.34 8.72
N ARG A 571 -10.11 45.91 7.63
CA ARG A 571 -9.73 45.17 6.41
C ARG A 571 -8.22 45.17 6.18
N ILE A 572 -7.71 44.08 5.65
CA ILE A 572 -6.31 43.94 5.21
C ILE A 572 -6.14 44.84 3.99
N VAL A 573 -5.29 45.86 4.14
CA VAL A 573 -4.97 46.80 3.06
C VAL A 573 -3.61 46.52 2.45
N ALA A 574 -2.73 45.80 3.16
CA ALA A 574 -1.44 45.39 2.63
C ALA A 574 -0.89 44.16 3.36
N VAL A 575 -0.04 43.43 2.66
CA VAL A 575 0.75 42.33 3.20
C VAL A 575 2.20 42.60 2.83
N ASP A 576 3.03 42.82 3.84
CA ASP A 576 4.43 43.18 3.67
C ASP A 576 5.30 41.95 3.98
N TYR A 577 6.19 41.57 3.06
CA TYR A 577 7.24 40.60 3.36
C TYR A 577 8.36 41.33 4.11
N GLN A 578 8.66 40.88 5.33
CA GLN A 578 9.66 41.47 6.21
C GLN A 578 10.78 40.50 6.55
N ILE A 579 11.98 41.05 6.74
CA ILE A 579 13.14 40.34 7.28
C ILE A 579 13.64 41.01 8.55
N GLU A 580 14.16 40.24 9.49
CA GLU A 580 14.95 40.77 10.60
C GLU A 580 16.37 41.06 10.12
N ARG A 581 16.79 42.31 10.29
CA ARG A 581 18.17 42.74 9.99
C ARG A 581 18.65 43.75 11.02
N ALA A 582 19.96 43.75 11.25
CA ALA A 582 20.61 44.86 11.94
C ALA A 582 20.57 46.10 11.04
N VAL A 583 20.04 47.21 11.56
CA VAL A 583 20.00 48.51 10.88
C VAL A 583 21.02 49.48 11.48
N ASP A 584 21.46 49.21 12.72
CA ASP A 584 22.50 49.89 13.47
C ASP A 584 23.18 48.91 14.44
N ASP A 585 23.96 49.42 15.40
CA ASP A 585 24.59 48.63 16.48
C ASP A 585 23.57 48.11 17.53
N GLY A 586 22.28 48.31 17.30
CA GLY A 586 21.17 47.88 18.15
C GLY A 586 20.68 46.46 17.84
N PRO A 587 19.54 46.05 18.43
CA PRO A 587 18.94 44.75 18.15
C PRO A 587 18.45 44.65 16.70
N PHE A 588 18.29 43.42 16.21
CA PHE A 588 17.65 43.18 14.91
C PHE A 588 16.24 43.77 14.90
N VAL A 589 15.89 44.45 13.81
CA VAL A 589 14.55 45.03 13.60
C VAL A 589 13.95 44.47 12.32
N TRP A 590 12.62 44.41 12.31
CA TRP A 590 11.87 44.01 11.13
C TRP A 590 11.85 45.12 10.08
N VAL A 591 12.29 44.79 8.87
CA VAL A 591 12.33 45.70 7.73
C VAL A 591 11.56 45.08 6.58
N THR A 592 10.62 45.84 5.99
CA THR A 592 9.89 45.42 4.79
C THR A 592 10.83 45.41 3.57
N GLU A 593 10.95 44.27 2.89
CA GLU A 593 11.65 44.16 1.61
C GLU A 593 10.71 44.30 0.42
N GLN A 594 9.50 43.75 0.54
CA GLN A 594 8.53 43.71 -0.55
C GLN A 594 7.10 43.90 -0.04
N ASN A 595 6.28 44.65 -0.76
CA ASN A 595 4.82 44.63 -0.58
C ASN A 595 4.26 43.49 -1.46
N VAL A 596 3.72 42.45 -0.83
CA VAL A 596 3.08 41.30 -1.49
C VAL A 596 1.70 41.70 -1.99
N VAL A 597 0.97 42.48 -1.20
CA VAL A 597 -0.30 43.11 -1.57
C VAL A 597 -0.23 44.58 -1.14
N SER A 598 -0.68 45.49 -1.99
CA SER A 598 -0.63 46.94 -1.77
C SER A 598 -1.93 47.65 -2.10
#